data_AF-A0A0S8F4J8-F1
#
_entry.id   AF-A0A0S8F4J8-F1
#
_cell.length_a   1.000
_cell.length_b   1.000
_cell.length_c   1.000
_cell.angle_alpha   90.00
_cell.angle_beta   90.00
_cell.angle_gamma   90.00
#
_symmetry.space_group_name_H-M   'P 1'
#
loop_
_entity.id
_entity.type
_entity.pdbx_description
1 polymer ?
#
loop_
_entity_poly.entity_id
_entity_poly.type
_entity_poly.pdbx_seq_one_letter_code
_entity_poly.pdbx_strand_id
1 'polypeptide(L)'
;MSGGSNVPAKILFFVTEDWYFCSHRLPLAVAAREAGHEVTVLTRVRQHGGVIKSHGLKLVPIELSRHGLNPLADLPLVARLVRIYREERPVLVHHVAMKPILYGSLAALMAGVPAVVNAFPGLGYLYASADPRARLARTLLESALRWLLKRPNTRTILQNSDDLERLAKNSVLEPARTVLIRGSGVDLSEYVPQPEPDGVPLVLLASRMLWDKGVGEFVTAARDLCDRGIAARFALVGGTDSGNPRAVSIAQLNAWNKSEVVEWRGRQDDMPAVFADSHIVCLPTYYGEGVPKVLIEAAACGRPIVATDTGGCREIVRHGENGL
;
A
#
# COMPACT_ATOMS: atom_id res chain seq x y z
N MET A 1 31.21 -26.36 -5.95
CA MET A 1 30.75 -26.62 -7.32
C MET A 1 29.39 -27.31 -7.27
N SER A 2 28.34 -26.58 -7.60
CA SER A 2 27.09 -27.10 -8.16
C SER A 2 26.42 -25.91 -8.84
N GLY A 3 27.02 -25.48 -9.94
CA GLY A 3 26.42 -24.52 -10.85
C GLY A 3 25.21 -25.18 -11.50
N GLY A 4 24.07 -25.11 -10.82
CA GLY A 4 22.79 -25.28 -11.48
C GLY A 4 22.63 -24.08 -12.40
N SER A 5 22.65 -24.32 -13.70
CA SER A 5 22.24 -23.36 -14.72
C SER A 5 20.82 -22.90 -14.36
N ASN A 6 20.71 -21.77 -13.67
CA ASN A 6 19.42 -21.20 -13.27
C ASN A 6 18.80 -20.65 -14.55
N VAL A 7 17.99 -21.46 -15.23
CA VAL A 7 17.23 -21.01 -16.40
C VAL A 7 16.43 -19.78 -15.96
N PRO A 8 16.55 -18.64 -16.65
CA PRO A 8 15.85 -17.42 -16.28
C PRO A 8 14.35 -17.68 -16.20
N ALA A 9 13.84 -17.80 -14.98
CA ALA A 9 12.42 -18.00 -14.76
C ALA A 9 11.70 -16.65 -14.92
N LYS A 10 10.54 -16.64 -15.58
CA LYS A 10 9.77 -15.40 -15.76
C LYS A 10 8.81 -15.17 -14.58
N ILE A 11 8.93 -14.02 -13.94
CA ILE A 11 8.11 -13.59 -12.81
C ILE A 11 7.28 -12.39 -13.25
N LEU A 12 5.98 -12.40 -12.97
CA LEU A 12 5.08 -11.31 -13.31
C LEU A 12 4.50 -10.67 -12.04
N PHE A 13 4.64 -9.36 -11.89
CA PHE A 13 3.96 -8.57 -10.88
C PHE A 13 2.71 -7.94 -11.48
N PHE A 14 1.55 -8.14 -10.86
CA PHE A 14 0.32 -7.43 -11.24
C PHE A 14 -0.11 -6.53 -10.08
N VAL A 15 0.02 -5.22 -10.32
CA VAL A 15 -0.18 -4.17 -9.31
C VAL A 15 -1.09 -3.09 -9.89
N THR A 16 -1.93 -2.48 -9.06
CA THR A 16 -2.95 -1.52 -9.52
C THR A 16 -2.37 -0.26 -10.18
N GLU A 17 -1.31 0.32 -9.60
CA GLU A 17 -0.73 1.61 -10.02
C GLU A 17 0.80 1.57 -10.09
N ASP A 18 1.36 2.30 -11.06
CA ASP A 18 2.80 2.41 -11.26
C ASP A 18 3.54 3.06 -10.07
N TRP A 19 3.00 4.14 -9.50
CA TRP A 19 3.59 4.82 -8.34
C TRP A 19 3.63 3.89 -7.12
N TYR A 20 2.59 3.09 -6.92
CA TYR A 20 2.50 2.16 -5.79
C TYR A 20 3.52 1.03 -5.97
N PHE A 21 3.64 0.50 -7.20
CA PHE A 21 4.67 -0.48 -7.52
C PHE A 21 6.07 0.08 -7.23
N CYS A 22 6.38 1.29 -7.72
CA CYS A 22 7.67 1.93 -7.49
C CYS A 22 7.97 2.10 -6.00
N SER A 23 6.99 2.55 -5.22
CA SER A 23 7.17 2.82 -3.80
C SER A 23 7.24 1.55 -2.91
N HIS A 24 6.54 0.46 -3.26
CA HIS A 24 6.34 -0.69 -2.34
C HIS A 24 6.88 -2.03 -2.86
N ARG A 25 7.17 -2.16 -4.15
CA ARG A 25 7.47 -3.45 -4.80
C ARG A 25 8.66 -3.42 -5.74
N LEU A 26 9.13 -2.25 -6.15
CA LEU A 26 10.30 -2.11 -7.02
C LEU A 26 11.55 -2.79 -6.43
N PRO A 27 11.93 -2.62 -5.15
CA PRO A 27 13.10 -3.30 -4.61
C PRO A 27 13.02 -4.84 -4.74
N LEU A 28 11.83 -5.41 -4.53
CA LEU A 28 11.61 -6.85 -4.68
C LEU A 28 11.73 -7.31 -6.15
N ALA A 29 11.20 -6.52 -7.09
CA ALA A 29 11.31 -6.81 -8.52
C ALA A 29 12.75 -6.68 -9.03
N VAL A 30 13.49 -5.67 -8.54
CA VAL A 30 14.90 -5.45 -8.83
C VAL A 30 15.75 -6.61 -8.30
N ALA A 31 15.53 -7.02 -7.05
CA ALA A 31 16.22 -8.17 -6.45
C ALA A 31 15.95 -9.47 -7.23
N ALA A 32 14.71 -9.69 -7.68
CA ALA A 32 14.39 -10.86 -8.51
C ALA A 32 15.12 -10.83 -9.87
N ARG A 33 15.19 -9.66 -10.51
CA ARG A 33 15.97 -9.47 -11.75
C ARG A 33 17.46 -9.72 -11.52
N GLU A 34 18.02 -9.20 -10.44
CA GLU A 34 19.44 -9.38 -10.07
C GLU A 34 19.78 -10.84 -9.74
N ALA A 35 18.81 -11.60 -9.24
CA ALA A 35 18.92 -13.05 -9.10
C ALA A 35 18.86 -13.83 -10.44
N GLY A 36 18.76 -13.14 -11.58
CA GLY A 36 18.79 -13.72 -12.92
C GLY A 36 17.42 -14.04 -13.52
N HIS A 37 16.33 -13.53 -12.96
CA HIS A 37 14.97 -13.76 -13.46
C HIS A 37 14.52 -12.68 -14.44
N GLU A 38 13.67 -13.06 -15.40
CA GLU A 38 12.95 -12.09 -16.23
C GLU A 38 11.75 -11.55 -15.45
N VAL A 39 11.65 -10.24 -15.30
CA VAL A 39 10.59 -9.62 -14.51
C VAL A 39 9.70 -8.73 -15.39
N THR A 40 8.41 -9.05 -15.39
CA THR A 40 7.36 -8.27 -16.06
C THR A 40 6.45 -7.60 -15.03
N VAL A 41 6.21 -6.31 -15.19
CA VAL A 41 5.29 -5.52 -14.37
C VAL A 41 4.06 -5.19 -15.20
N LEU A 42 2.91 -5.64 -14.71
CA LEU A 42 1.59 -5.34 -15.24
C LEU A 42 0.91 -4.31 -14.33
N THR A 43 0.68 -3.10 -14.83
CA THR A 43 0.09 -2.02 -14.00
C THR A 43 -0.54 -0.90 -14.81
N ARG A 44 -1.36 -0.07 -14.16
CA ARG A 44 -1.84 1.19 -14.73
C ARG A 44 -0.73 2.22 -14.72
N VAL A 45 -0.36 2.68 -15.92
CA VAL A 45 0.74 3.62 -16.11
C VAL A 45 0.19 5.04 -16.18
N ARG A 46 0.78 5.94 -15.39
CA ARG A 46 0.49 7.37 -15.37
C ARG A 46 1.79 8.16 -15.49
N GLN A 47 2.68 8.06 -14.51
CA GLN A 47 3.90 8.89 -14.44
C GLN A 47 5.19 8.09 -14.23
N HIS A 48 5.11 6.88 -13.66
CA HIS A 48 6.29 6.15 -13.19
C HIS A 48 6.70 5.01 -14.13
N GLY A 49 6.11 4.92 -15.32
CA GLY A 49 6.47 3.90 -16.32
C GLY A 49 7.94 3.99 -16.77
N GLY A 50 8.52 5.19 -16.80
CA GLY A 50 9.94 5.41 -17.08
C GLY A 50 10.85 4.82 -16.00
N VAL A 51 10.50 5.04 -14.73
CA VAL A 51 11.23 4.49 -13.56
C VAL A 51 11.23 2.97 -13.56
N ILE A 52 10.09 2.34 -13.91
CA ILE A 52 10.02 0.87 -13.99
C ILE A 52 10.97 0.35 -15.07
N LYS A 53 10.96 0.97 -16.26
CA LYS A 53 11.79 0.54 -17.39
C LYS A 53 13.28 0.82 -17.17
N SER A 54 13.65 1.91 -16.47
CA SER A 54 15.06 2.23 -16.20
C SER A 54 15.75 1.17 -15.34
N HIS A 55 14.97 0.40 -14.56
CA HIS A 55 15.44 -0.75 -13.80
C HIS A 55 15.44 -2.06 -14.61
N GLY A 56 15.39 -1.99 -15.95
CA GLY A 56 15.45 -3.18 -16.80
C GLY A 56 14.26 -4.13 -16.64
N LEU A 57 13.14 -3.65 -16.08
CA LEU A 57 11.91 -4.43 -15.93
C LEU A 57 11.03 -4.25 -17.17
N LYS A 58 10.46 -5.35 -17.67
CA LYS A 58 9.48 -5.29 -18.76
C LYS A 58 8.19 -4.69 -18.22
N LEU A 59 7.63 -3.68 -18.89
CA LEU A 59 6.38 -3.03 -18.48
C LEU A 59 5.25 -3.32 -19.48
N VAL A 60 4.16 -3.89 -18.99
CA VAL A 60 2.92 -4.12 -19.72
C VAL A 60 1.83 -3.20 -19.14
N PRO A 61 1.41 -2.14 -19.84
CA PRO A 61 0.36 -1.26 -19.35
C PRO A 61 -1.01 -1.95 -19.36
N ILE A 62 -1.81 -1.74 -18.32
CA ILE A 62 -3.21 -2.17 -18.26
C ILE A 62 -4.08 -1.08 -17.63
N GLU A 63 -5.25 -0.84 -18.19
CA GLU A 63 -6.22 0.05 -17.55
C GLU A 63 -7.04 -0.71 -16.52
N LEU A 64 -7.06 -0.20 -15.30
CA LEU A 64 -7.75 -0.76 -14.16
C LEU A 64 -8.25 0.37 -13.26
N SER A 65 -9.56 0.45 -13.04
CA SER A 65 -10.09 1.35 -12.01
C SER A 65 -9.72 0.83 -10.62
N ARG A 66 -9.28 1.71 -9.71
CA ARG A 66 -9.05 1.36 -8.29
C ARG A 66 -10.34 1.10 -7.52
N HIS A 67 -11.48 1.57 -8.04
CA HIS A 67 -12.76 1.59 -7.33
C HIS A 67 -13.76 0.58 -7.91
N GLY A 68 -14.65 0.12 -7.04
CA GLY A 68 -15.72 -0.83 -7.36
C GLY A 68 -15.22 -2.24 -7.66
N LEU A 69 -16.08 -3.24 -7.53
CA LEU A 69 -15.87 -4.57 -8.11
C LEU A 69 -17.12 -4.81 -8.93
N ASN A 70 -17.05 -4.65 -10.25
CA ASN A 70 -18.19 -4.90 -11.12
C ASN A 70 -17.85 -6.11 -11.99
N PRO A 71 -18.27 -7.32 -11.59
CA PRO A 71 -17.88 -8.56 -12.26
C PRO A 71 -18.14 -8.56 -13.76
N LEU A 72 -19.25 -7.96 -14.21
CA LEU A 72 -19.61 -7.92 -15.63
C LEU A 72 -18.76 -6.91 -16.40
N ALA A 73 -18.53 -5.71 -15.84
CA ALA A 73 -17.68 -4.70 -16.46
C ALA A 73 -16.20 -5.11 -16.49
N ASP A 74 -15.79 -5.99 -15.58
CA ASP A 74 -14.40 -6.46 -15.44
C ASP A 74 -14.13 -7.77 -16.21
N LEU A 75 -15.09 -8.35 -16.94
CA LEU A 75 -14.85 -9.55 -17.79
C LEU A 75 -13.79 -9.32 -18.88
N PRO A 76 -13.78 -8.19 -19.63
CA PRO A 76 -12.74 -7.92 -20.63
C PRO A 76 -11.33 -7.85 -20.01
N LEU A 77 -11.24 -7.38 -18.76
CA LEU A 77 -9.99 -7.37 -18.00
C LEU A 77 -9.50 -8.80 -17.76
N VAL A 78 -10.35 -9.70 -17.26
CA VAL A 78 -9.96 -11.11 -17.03
C VAL A 78 -9.50 -11.76 -18.32
N ALA A 79 -10.24 -11.61 -19.42
CA ALA A 79 -9.85 -12.16 -20.72
C ALA A 79 -8.48 -11.64 -21.19
N ARG A 80 -8.22 -10.34 -21.01
CA ARG A 80 -6.93 -9.72 -21.31
C ARG A 80 -5.81 -10.28 -20.42
N LEU A 81 -6.06 -10.46 -19.12
CA LEU A 81 -5.09 -11.05 -18.19
C LEU A 81 -4.73 -12.49 -18.59
N VAL A 82 -5.73 -13.31 -18.94
CA VAL A 82 -5.49 -14.69 -19.41
C VAL A 82 -4.60 -14.71 -20.65
N ARG A 83 -4.87 -13.82 -21.62
CA ARG A 83 -4.03 -13.69 -22.82
C ARG A 83 -2.59 -13.33 -22.45
N ILE A 84 -2.40 -12.29 -21.64
CA ILE A 84 -1.06 -11.86 -21.19
C ILE A 84 -0.34 -13.00 -20.49
N TYR A 85 -1.00 -13.73 -19.58
CA TYR A 85 -0.36 -14.83 -18.85
C TYR A 85 0.02 -16.00 -19.76
N ARG A 86 -0.77 -16.30 -20.81
CA ARG A 86 -0.43 -17.32 -21.81
C ARG A 86 0.70 -16.90 -22.74
N GLU A 87 0.78 -15.62 -23.09
CA GLU A 87 1.84 -15.06 -23.92
C GLU A 87 3.16 -14.95 -23.15
N GLU A 88 3.12 -14.45 -21.91
CA GLU A 88 4.32 -14.31 -21.08
C GLU A 88 4.82 -15.65 -20.55
N ARG A 89 3.93 -16.60 -20.25
CA ARG A 89 4.24 -17.89 -19.60
C ARG A 89 5.05 -17.74 -18.30
N PRO A 90 4.57 -16.93 -17.34
CA PRO A 90 5.28 -16.75 -16.07
C PRO A 90 5.27 -18.06 -15.27
N VAL A 91 6.37 -18.37 -14.60
CA VAL A 91 6.42 -19.45 -13.61
C VAL A 91 5.72 -19.05 -12.31
N LEU A 92 5.69 -17.73 -12.04
CA LEU A 92 5.15 -17.13 -10.84
C LEU A 92 4.44 -15.82 -11.20
N VAL A 93 3.22 -15.64 -10.71
CA VAL A 93 2.54 -14.35 -10.72
C VAL A 93 2.34 -13.84 -9.30
N HIS A 94 2.78 -12.61 -9.04
CA HIS A 94 2.57 -11.91 -7.79
C HIS A 94 1.51 -10.81 -7.95
N HIS A 95 0.33 -11.05 -7.40
CA HIS A 95 -0.75 -10.06 -7.36
C HIS A 95 -0.69 -9.23 -6.09
N VAL A 96 -0.90 -7.91 -6.21
CA VAL A 96 -0.94 -6.99 -5.07
C VAL A 96 -2.21 -6.16 -5.09
N ALA A 97 -2.94 -6.15 -3.96
CA ALA A 97 -4.26 -5.53 -3.77
C ALA A 97 -5.46 -6.35 -4.30
N MET A 98 -6.65 -6.01 -3.80
CA MET A 98 -7.87 -6.80 -3.95
C MET A 98 -8.24 -7.16 -5.40
N LYS A 99 -8.20 -6.18 -6.31
CA LYS A 99 -8.55 -6.41 -7.73
C LYS A 99 -7.54 -7.32 -8.44
N PRO A 100 -6.22 -7.05 -8.37
CA PRO A 100 -5.23 -7.99 -8.89
C PRO A 100 -5.34 -9.38 -8.29
N ILE A 101 -5.60 -9.51 -6.98
CA ILE A 101 -5.79 -10.81 -6.34
C ILE A 101 -6.98 -11.55 -6.94
N LEU A 102 -8.15 -10.91 -7.02
CA LEU A 102 -9.38 -11.54 -7.51
C LEU A 102 -9.28 -11.92 -9.00
N TYR A 103 -9.04 -10.93 -9.86
CA TYR A 103 -9.05 -11.12 -11.32
C TYR A 103 -7.78 -11.81 -11.81
N GLY A 104 -6.63 -11.49 -11.22
CA GLY A 104 -5.37 -12.13 -11.54
C GLY A 104 -5.34 -13.59 -11.12
N SER A 105 -5.85 -13.97 -9.95
CA SER A 105 -5.91 -15.39 -9.55
C SER A 105 -6.87 -16.20 -10.41
N LEU A 106 -7.99 -15.60 -10.85
CA LEU A 106 -8.88 -16.22 -11.83
C LEU A 106 -8.19 -16.40 -13.19
N ALA A 107 -7.50 -15.37 -13.68
CA ALA A 107 -6.75 -15.45 -14.92
C ALA A 107 -5.59 -16.46 -14.85
N ALA A 108 -4.89 -16.52 -13.73
CA ALA A 108 -3.80 -17.46 -13.46
C ALA A 108 -4.28 -18.91 -13.54
N LEU A 109 -5.47 -19.21 -13.00
CA LEU A 109 -6.10 -20.52 -13.14
C LEU A 109 -6.37 -20.86 -14.61
N MET A 110 -7.03 -19.96 -15.34
CA MET A 110 -7.42 -20.19 -16.73
C MET A 110 -6.22 -20.27 -17.69
N ALA A 111 -5.09 -19.65 -17.31
CA ALA A 111 -3.83 -19.69 -18.04
C ALA A 111 -2.92 -20.84 -17.61
N GLY A 112 -3.22 -21.55 -16.52
CA GLY A 112 -2.38 -22.65 -16.01
C GLY A 112 -1.05 -22.17 -15.42
N VAL A 113 -1.03 -21.00 -14.77
CA VAL A 113 0.18 -20.46 -14.15
C VAL A 113 0.64 -21.39 -13.01
N PRO A 114 1.92 -21.83 -12.98
CA PRO A 114 2.39 -22.81 -12.02
C PRO A 114 2.33 -22.35 -10.55
N ALA A 115 2.66 -21.08 -10.27
CA ALA A 115 2.66 -20.55 -8.90
C ALA A 115 2.03 -19.14 -8.81
N VAL A 116 1.30 -18.89 -7.72
CA VAL A 116 0.63 -17.61 -7.47
C VAL A 116 0.93 -17.11 -6.06
N VAL A 117 1.29 -15.83 -5.94
CA VAL A 117 1.45 -15.12 -4.65
C VAL A 117 0.51 -13.94 -4.61
N ASN A 118 -0.37 -13.92 -3.61
CA ASN A 118 -1.36 -12.85 -3.41
C ASN A 118 -1.00 -12.04 -2.16
N ALA A 119 -0.65 -10.76 -2.29
CA ALA A 119 -0.40 -9.88 -1.14
C ALA A 119 -1.50 -8.86 -0.95
N PHE A 120 -2.09 -8.87 0.24
CA PHE A 120 -3.05 -7.85 0.69
C PHE A 120 -2.29 -6.70 1.36
N PRO A 121 -2.29 -5.49 0.77
CA PRO A 121 -1.73 -4.30 1.40
C PRO A 121 -2.73 -3.64 2.37
N GLY A 122 -3.65 -4.42 2.92
CA GLY A 122 -4.86 -3.96 3.61
C GLY A 122 -6.14 -4.47 2.95
N LEU A 123 -7.19 -4.66 3.75
CA LEU A 123 -8.52 -5.07 3.26
C LEU A 123 -9.36 -3.91 2.71
N GLY A 124 -8.99 -2.67 3.04
CA GLY A 124 -9.61 -1.46 2.50
C GLY A 124 -11.07 -1.25 2.92
N TYR A 125 -11.74 -0.32 2.23
CA TYR A 125 -13.03 0.24 2.66
C TYR A 125 -14.20 -0.75 2.70
N LEU A 126 -14.22 -1.76 1.81
CA LEU A 126 -15.29 -2.76 1.82
C LEU A 126 -15.40 -3.46 3.18
N TYR A 127 -14.30 -3.52 3.92
CA TYR A 127 -14.21 -4.10 5.25
C TYR A 127 -14.41 -3.06 6.37
N ALA A 128 -14.37 -1.77 6.06
CA ALA A 128 -14.68 -0.67 7.00
C ALA A 128 -16.19 -0.32 7.03
N SER A 129 -16.91 -0.53 5.92
CA SER A 129 -18.33 -0.19 5.82
C SER A 129 -19.26 -1.16 6.59
N ALA A 130 -20.28 -0.60 7.25
CA ALA A 130 -21.33 -1.34 7.96
C ALA A 130 -22.61 -1.57 7.14
N ASP A 131 -22.71 -0.99 5.94
CA ASP A 131 -23.88 -1.04 5.05
C ASP A 131 -24.30 -2.50 4.72
N PRO A 132 -25.58 -2.88 4.84
CA PRO A 132 -26.09 -4.18 4.42
C PRO A 132 -25.68 -4.62 3.01
N ARG A 133 -25.65 -3.69 2.03
CA ARG A 133 -25.19 -4.00 0.67
C ARG A 133 -23.70 -4.35 0.63
N ALA A 134 -22.90 -3.64 1.42
CA ALA A 134 -21.47 -3.93 1.59
C ALA A 134 -21.25 -5.29 2.27
N ARG A 135 -22.13 -5.71 3.19
CA ARG A 135 -22.08 -7.05 3.81
C ARG A 135 -22.29 -8.15 2.78
N LEU A 136 -23.34 -8.06 1.95
CA LEU A 136 -23.58 -9.05 0.90
C LEU A 136 -22.43 -9.11 -0.11
N ALA A 137 -21.98 -7.96 -0.59
CA ALA A 137 -20.83 -7.88 -1.50
C ALA A 137 -19.56 -8.49 -0.89
N ARG A 138 -19.33 -8.28 0.41
CA ARG A 138 -18.22 -8.89 1.15
C ARG A 138 -18.35 -10.41 1.20
N THR A 139 -19.51 -10.96 1.52
CA THR A 139 -19.73 -12.43 1.56
C THR A 139 -19.47 -13.09 0.21
N LEU A 140 -19.93 -12.47 -0.89
CA LEU A 140 -19.67 -12.96 -2.25
C LEU A 140 -18.17 -12.90 -2.59
N LEU A 141 -17.52 -11.78 -2.27
CA LEU A 141 -16.08 -11.62 -2.46
C LEU A 141 -15.28 -12.65 -1.66
N GLU A 142 -15.59 -12.83 -0.37
CA GLU A 142 -14.92 -13.79 0.50
C GLU A 142 -15.10 -15.23 0.00
N SER A 143 -16.27 -15.57 -0.55
CA SER A 143 -16.53 -16.87 -1.15
C SER A 143 -15.65 -17.10 -2.39
N ALA A 144 -15.53 -16.10 -3.26
CA ALA A 144 -14.65 -16.16 -4.42
C ALA A 144 -13.17 -16.26 -4.01
N LEU A 145 -12.74 -15.43 -3.05
CA LEU A 145 -11.38 -15.46 -2.52
C LEU A 145 -11.06 -16.81 -1.86
N ARG A 146 -11.97 -17.39 -1.09
CA ARG A 146 -11.79 -18.71 -0.48
C ARG A 146 -11.46 -19.76 -1.55
N TRP A 147 -12.18 -19.77 -2.66
CA TRP A 147 -11.95 -20.71 -3.76
C TRP A 147 -10.61 -20.47 -4.47
N LEU A 148 -10.22 -19.21 -4.66
CA LEU A 148 -8.98 -18.85 -5.37
C LEU A 148 -7.72 -19.02 -4.50
N LEU A 149 -7.79 -18.64 -3.22
CA LEU A 149 -6.65 -18.57 -2.32
C LEU A 149 -6.27 -19.91 -1.69
N LYS A 150 -7.21 -20.86 -1.59
CA LYS A 150 -6.98 -22.20 -1.03
C LYS A 150 -6.44 -23.21 -2.04
N ARG A 151 -5.92 -22.76 -3.19
CA ARG A 151 -5.35 -23.67 -4.19
C ARG A 151 -3.95 -24.14 -3.79
N PRO A 152 -3.56 -25.39 -4.16
CA PRO A 152 -2.23 -25.96 -3.85
C PRO A 152 -1.05 -25.05 -4.20
N ASN A 153 -1.14 -24.33 -5.32
CA ASN A 153 -0.08 -23.49 -5.85
C ASN A 153 -0.18 -22.00 -5.49
N THR A 154 -1.07 -21.65 -4.55
CA THR A 154 -1.25 -20.27 -4.10
C THR A 154 -0.63 -20.06 -2.73
N ARG A 155 0.11 -18.97 -2.55
CA ARG A 155 0.48 -18.42 -1.23
C ARG A 155 -0.18 -17.07 -1.03
N THR A 156 -0.59 -16.79 0.20
CA THR A 156 -1.22 -15.52 0.57
C THR A 156 -0.37 -14.79 1.60
N ILE A 157 -0.11 -13.51 1.36
CA ILE A 157 0.65 -12.62 2.24
C ILE A 157 -0.32 -11.59 2.83
N LEU A 158 -0.34 -11.50 4.15
CA LEU A 158 -0.99 -10.43 4.91
C LEU A 158 0.08 -9.55 5.56
N GLN A 159 -0.27 -8.32 5.89
CA GLN A 159 0.67 -7.36 6.48
C GLN A 159 0.46 -7.08 7.97
N ASN A 160 -0.72 -7.40 8.52
CA ASN A 160 -1.01 -7.27 9.94
C ASN A 160 -1.84 -8.46 10.46
N SER A 161 -1.81 -8.69 11.77
CA SER A 161 -2.57 -9.76 12.45
C SER A 161 -4.08 -9.61 12.29
N ASP A 162 -4.61 -8.39 12.35
CA ASP A 162 -6.05 -8.14 12.32
C ASP A 162 -6.69 -8.59 11.00
N ASP A 163 -6.06 -8.27 9.87
CA ASP A 163 -6.48 -8.68 8.53
C ASP A 163 -6.38 -10.21 8.38
N LEU A 164 -5.32 -10.82 8.94
CA LEU A 164 -5.14 -12.27 8.95
C LEU A 164 -6.26 -12.95 9.73
N GLU A 165 -6.50 -12.53 10.97
CA GLU A 165 -7.54 -13.08 11.84
C GLU A 165 -8.92 -12.92 11.21
N ARG A 166 -9.19 -11.75 10.62
CA ARG A 166 -10.47 -11.46 9.97
C ARG A 166 -10.75 -12.38 8.80
N LEU A 167 -9.78 -12.57 7.90
CA LEU A 167 -9.94 -13.48 6.77
C LEU A 167 -9.92 -14.96 7.20
N ALA A 168 -9.16 -15.31 8.24
CA ALA A 168 -9.13 -16.66 8.81
C ALA A 168 -10.47 -17.04 9.45
N LYS A 169 -11.07 -16.13 10.23
CA LYS A 169 -12.40 -16.30 10.84
C LYS A 169 -13.48 -16.63 9.80
N ASN A 170 -13.38 -15.99 8.63
CA ASN A 170 -14.30 -16.23 7.52
C ASN A 170 -13.84 -17.38 6.61
N SER A 171 -12.90 -18.22 7.05
CA SER A 171 -12.40 -19.39 6.32
C SER A 171 -11.89 -19.08 4.91
N VAL A 172 -11.44 -17.85 4.65
CA VAL A 172 -10.92 -17.41 3.34
C VAL A 172 -9.52 -17.97 3.11
N LEU A 173 -8.72 -18.09 4.18
CA LEU A 173 -7.31 -18.44 4.14
C LEU A 173 -7.07 -19.93 4.38
N GLU A 174 -6.00 -20.46 3.78
CA GLU A 174 -5.38 -21.71 4.19
C GLU A 174 -4.21 -21.39 5.13
N PRO A 175 -4.24 -21.82 6.41
CA PRO A 175 -3.14 -21.56 7.34
C PRO A 175 -1.76 -21.99 6.83
N ALA A 176 -1.64 -23.21 6.29
CA ALA A 176 -0.37 -23.74 5.78
C ALA A 176 0.22 -22.98 4.57
N ARG A 177 -0.58 -22.12 3.92
CA ARG A 177 -0.18 -21.34 2.75
C ARG A 177 -0.29 -19.83 2.97
N THR A 178 -0.49 -19.42 4.22
CA THR A 178 -0.60 -18.02 4.61
C THR A 178 0.67 -17.59 5.32
N VAL A 179 1.18 -16.42 4.96
CA VAL A 179 2.39 -15.84 5.55
C VAL A 179 2.09 -14.41 6.00
N LEU A 180 2.53 -14.06 7.21
CA LEU A 180 2.48 -12.69 7.69
C LEU A 180 3.82 -12.01 7.38
N ILE A 181 3.82 -11.02 6.49
CA ILE A 181 5.00 -10.20 6.17
C ILE A 181 4.62 -8.75 6.43
N ARG A 182 5.16 -8.18 7.51
CA ARG A 182 4.82 -6.83 7.97
C ARG A 182 5.29 -5.76 6.99
N GLY A 183 4.34 -5.06 6.38
CA GLY A 183 4.60 -3.91 5.52
C GLY A 183 5.39 -4.23 4.24
N SER A 184 6.11 -3.22 3.74
CA SER A 184 6.93 -3.32 2.52
C SER A 184 8.43 -3.09 2.76
N GLY A 185 8.83 -2.84 4.02
CA GLY A 185 10.18 -2.39 4.36
C GLY A 185 10.50 -0.99 3.82
N VAL A 186 11.66 -0.47 4.23
CA VAL A 186 12.29 0.75 3.72
C VAL A 186 13.79 0.50 3.58
N ASP A 187 14.46 1.25 2.71
CA ASP A 187 15.90 1.15 2.53
C ASP A 187 16.63 1.89 3.67
N LEU A 188 17.34 1.16 4.53
CA LEU A 188 18.05 1.74 5.68
C LEU A 188 19.33 2.50 5.29
N SER A 189 19.74 2.46 4.02
CA SER A 189 20.76 3.36 3.50
C SER A 189 20.21 4.74 3.12
N GLU A 190 18.89 4.83 2.88
CA GLU A 190 18.18 6.06 2.54
C GLU A 190 17.49 6.66 3.77
N TYR A 191 16.76 5.84 4.53
CA TYR A 191 16.07 6.23 5.76
C TYR A 191 16.96 5.94 6.96
N VAL A 192 17.72 6.94 7.36
CA VAL A 192 18.67 6.87 8.47
C VAL A 192 18.22 7.75 9.63
N PRO A 193 18.45 7.34 10.89
CA PRO A 193 18.23 8.21 12.04
C PRO A 193 19.05 9.49 11.91
N GLN A 194 18.38 10.63 12.10
CA GLN A 194 19.01 11.95 12.13
C GLN A 194 18.66 12.62 13.47
N PRO A 195 19.48 13.55 13.99
CA PRO A 195 19.10 14.37 15.14
C PRO A 195 17.77 15.10 14.91
N GLU A 196 17.07 15.42 16.00
CA GLU A 196 15.93 16.33 15.93
C GLU A 196 16.41 17.75 15.58
N PRO A 197 15.73 18.45 14.66
CA PRO A 197 16.11 19.82 14.33
C PRO A 197 15.86 20.76 15.51
N ASP A 198 16.66 21.81 15.64
CA ASP A 198 16.43 22.83 16.67
C ASP A 198 15.16 23.66 16.40
N GLY A 199 14.60 24.24 17.45
CA GLY A 199 13.50 25.22 17.34
C GLY A 199 12.12 24.67 17.71
N VAL A 200 11.09 25.24 17.09
CA VAL A 200 9.68 24.90 17.39
C VAL A 200 9.35 23.50 16.82
N PRO A 201 8.82 22.57 17.64
CA PRO A 201 8.50 21.23 17.18
C PRO A 201 7.55 21.20 15.98
N LEU A 202 7.91 20.45 14.94
CA LEU A 202 7.10 20.19 13.76
C LEU A 202 6.45 18.81 13.88
N VAL A 203 5.12 18.80 13.95
CA VAL A 203 4.29 17.59 13.85
C VAL A 203 3.88 17.40 12.39
N LEU A 204 4.21 16.23 11.84
CA LEU A 204 4.06 15.91 10.43
C LEU A 204 2.99 14.83 10.22
N LEU A 205 2.03 15.08 9.34
CA LEU A 205 1.20 14.05 8.72
C LEU A 205 1.62 13.90 7.26
N ALA A 206 2.26 12.77 6.94
CA ALA A 206 2.61 12.40 5.58
C ALA A 206 1.68 11.29 5.04
N SER A 207 0.80 11.63 4.10
CA SER A 207 -0.11 10.65 3.48
C SER A 207 -0.75 11.18 2.21
N ARG A 208 -1.55 10.37 1.51
CA ARG A 208 -2.50 10.92 0.53
C ARG A 208 -3.54 11.77 1.29
N MET A 209 -3.86 12.95 0.77
CA MET A 209 -4.82 13.87 1.40
C MET A 209 -6.25 13.34 1.28
N LEU A 210 -6.58 12.35 2.10
CA LEU A 210 -7.87 11.68 2.18
C LEU A 210 -8.46 11.89 3.58
N TRP A 211 -9.78 12.04 3.68
CA TRP A 211 -10.45 12.12 4.98
C TRP A 211 -10.11 10.90 5.85
N ASP A 212 -10.21 9.69 5.29
CA ASP A 212 -9.94 8.45 6.00
C ASP A 212 -8.50 8.25 6.49
N LYS A 213 -7.58 9.13 6.06
CA LYS A 213 -6.22 9.20 6.57
C LYS A 213 -6.08 10.04 7.83
N GLY A 214 -7.18 10.58 8.33
CA GLY A 214 -7.18 11.40 9.53
C GLY A 214 -6.84 12.87 9.28
N VAL A 215 -6.88 13.35 8.03
CA VAL A 215 -6.42 14.71 7.71
C VAL A 215 -7.25 15.77 8.44
N GLY A 216 -8.56 15.56 8.57
CA GLY A 216 -9.44 16.47 9.31
C GLY A 216 -9.17 16.46 10.81
N GLU A 217 -8.97 15.28 11.36
CA GLU A 217 -8.65 15.02 12.77
C GLU A 217 -7.32 15.67 13.14
N PHE A 218 -6.30 15.55 12.26
CA PHE A 218 -5.01 16.20 12.42
C PHE A 218 -5.14 17.73 12.46
N VAL A 219 -5.87 18.33 11.51
CA VAL A 219 -6.10 19.79 11.50
C VAL A 219 -6.88 20.24 12.73
N THR A 220 -7.83 19.45 13.20
CA THR A 220 -8.61 19.74 14.41
C THR A 220 -7.72 19.72 15.65
N ALA A 221 -6.84 18.71 15.78
CA ALA A 221 -5.88 18.63 16.86
C ALA A 221 -4.86 19.77 16.83
N ALA A 222 -4.39 20.16 15.64
CA ALA A 222 -3.50 21.31 15.46
C ALA A 222 -4.16 22.60 16.00
N ARG A 223 -5.44 22.84 15.69
CA ARG A 223 -6.20 23.99 16.22
C ARG A 223 -6.29 23.97 17.74
N ASP A 224 -6.67 22.84 18.33
CA ASP A 224 -6.77 22.71 19.80
C ASP A 224 -5.44 23.05 20.48
N LEU A 225 -4.32 22.57 19.94
CA LEU A 225 -3.00 22.84 20.49
C LEU A 225 -2.61 24.32 20.33
N CYS A 226 -2.90 24.94 19.19
CA CYS A 226 -2.70 26.38 18.99
C CYS A 226 -3.55 27.22 19.95
N ASP A 227 -4.84 26.89 20.11
CA ASP A 227 -5.77 27.60 21.00
C ASP A 227 -5.34 27.49 22.48
N ARG A 228 -4.68 26.39 22.84
CA ARG A 228 -4.06 26.17 24.16
C ARG A 228 -2.71 26.85 24.34
N GLY A 229 -2.20 27.54 23.33
CA GLY A 229 -0.92 28.24 23.36
C GLY A 229 0.30 27.31 23.33
N ILE A 230 0.16 26.08 22.83
CA ILE A 230 1.28 25.15 22.66
C ILE A 230 2.11 25.59 21.45
N ALA A 231 3.38 25.90 21.67
CA ALA A 231 4.30 26.27 20.59
C ALA A 231 4.68 25.03 19.77
N ALA A 232 3.98 24.79 18.67
CA ALA A 232 4.27 23.73 17.70
C ALA A 232 3.85 24.16 16.28
N ARG A 233 4.49 23.58 15.28
CA ARG A 233 4.13 23.69 13.86
C ARG A 233 3.49 22.39 13.40
N PHE A 234 2.60 22.47 12.43
CA PHE A 234 1.86 21.32 11.90
C PHE A 234 1.94 21.31 10.39
N ALA A 235 2.37 20.20 9.79
CA ALA A 235 2.48 20.08 8.34
C ALA A 235 1.71 18.89 7.78
N LEU A 236 1.02 19.15 6.67
CA LEU A 236 0.43 18.15 5.79
C LEU A 236 1.35 17.94 4.58
N VAL A 237 1.92 16.75 4.45
CA VAL A 237 2.74 16.35 3.30
C VAL A 237 2.00 15.28 2.49
N GLY A 238 1.73 15.60 1.24
CA GLY A 238 1.16 14.68 0.25
C GLY A 238 0.16 15.35 -0.70
N GLY A 239 -0.12 14.62 -1.77
CA GLY A 239 -1.05 15.04 -2.82
C GLY A 239 -2.51 14.67 -2.53
N THR A 240 -3.42 15.43 -3.13
CA THR A 240 -4.83 15.03 -3.26
C THR A 240 -5.02 14.04 -4.41
N ASP A 241 -6.19 13.42 -4.48
CA ASP A 241 -6.56 12.41 -5.47
C ASP A 241 -7.92 12.78 -6.07
N SER A 242 -7.91 13.60 -7.13
CA SER A 242 -9.13 14.23 -7.69
C SER A 242 -10.20 13.25 -8.17
N GLY A 243 -9.84 11.98 -8.42
CA GLY A 243 -10.79 10.93 -8.79
C GLY A 243 -11.38 10.15 -7.60
N ASN A 244 -10.98 10.47 -6.37
CA ASN A 244 -11.42 9.77 -5.17
C ASN A 244 -12.40 10.65 -4.38
N PRO A 245 -13.66 10.21 -4.17
CA PRO A 245 -14.67 11.01 -3.47
C PRO A 245 -14.32 11.30 -2.00
N ARG A 246 -13.36 10.57 -1.43
CA ARG A 246 -12.85 10.77 -0.06
C ARG A 246 -11.62 11.67 -0.02
N ALA A 247 -11.18 12.21 -1.15
CA ALA A 247 -10.07 13.15 -1.16
C ALA A 247 -10.48 14.49 -0.57
N VAL A 248 -9.58 15.09 0.21
CA VAL A 248 -9.74 16.48 0.64
C VAL A 248 -9.56 17.37 -0.58
N SER A 249 -10.49 18.30 -0.79
CA SER A 249 -10.45 19.20 -1.93
C SER A 249 -9.25 20.16 -1.82
N ILE A 250 -8.71 20.57 -2.97
CA ILE A 250 -7.64 21.58 -3.03
C ILE A 250 -8.08 22.89 -2.37
N ALA A 251 -9.35 23.28 -2.55
CA ALA A 251 -9.92 24.46 -1.92
C ALA A 251 -9.86 24.36 -0.38
N GLN A 252 -10.18 23.21 0.19
CA GLN A 252 -10.13 23.00 1.64
C GLN A 252 -8.68 22.99 2.17
N LEU A 253 -7.76 22.33 1.47
CA LEU A 253 -6.34 22.32 1.83
C LEU A 253 -5.73 23.73 1.80
N ASN A 254 -6.05 24.51 0.77
CA ASN A 254 -5.64 25.92 0.67
C ASN A 254 -6.26 26.78 1.78
N ALA A 255 -7.52 26.54 2.15
CA ALA A 255 -8.17 27.26 3.24
C ALA A 255 -7.48 26.99 4.58
N TRP A 256 -7.12 25.73 4.86
CA TRP A 256 -6.36 25.38 6.06
C TRP A 256 -4.95 25.98 6.05
N ASN A 257 -4.26 25.95 4.91
CA ASN A 257 -2.95 26.57 4.76
C ASN A 257 -2.99 28.10 5.02
N LYS A 258 -4.03 28.78 4.53
CA LYS A 258 -4.23 30.22 4.75
C LYS A 258 -4.60 30.58 6.19
N SER A 259 -5.11 29.63 6.98
CA SER A 259 -5.43 29.87 8.38
C SER A 259 -4.21 29.81 9.31
N GLU A 260 -3.03 29.48 8.77
CA GLU A 260 -1.75 29.34 9.50
C GLU A 260 -1.74 28.27 10.62
N VAL A 261 -2.86 27.55 10.80
CA VAL A 261 -2.96 26.38 11.69
C VAL A 261 -2.08 25.23 11.22
N VAL A 262 -2.06 24.99 9.90
CA VAL A 262 -1.26 23.91 9.29
C VAL A 262 -0.62 24.41 8.00
N GLU A 263 0.56 23.88 7.68
CA GLU A 263 1.26 24.08 6.41
C GLU A 263 0.94 22.91 5.46
N TRP A 264 0.27 23.16 4.34
CA TRP A 264 0.13 22.15 3.29
C TRP A 264 1.30 22.24 2.31
N ARG A 265 2.24 21.30 2.42
CA ARG A 265 3.48 21.26 1.62
C ARG A 265 3.35 20.50 0.30
N GLY A 266 2.14 20.04 -0.06
CA GLY A 266 1.89 19.27 -1.27
C GLY A 266 2.62 17.92 -1.29
N ARG A 267 2.69 17.28 -2.46
CA ARG A 267 3.46 16.04 -2.64
C ARG A 267 4.96 16.35 -2.58
N GLN A 268 5.69 15.57 -1.79
CA GLN A 268 7.14 15.57 -1.71
C GLN A 268 7.66 14.22 -2.20
N ASP A 269 8.78 14.22 -2.93
CA ASP A 269 9.42 12.99 -3.40
C ASP A 269 10.67 12.64 -2.55
N ASP A 270 11.33 13.63 -1.92
CA ASP A 270 12.41 13.42 -0.94
C ASP A 270 11.83 13.30 0.48
N MET A 271 11.28 12.13 0.78
CA MET A 271 10.72 11.83 2.09
C MET A 271 11.77 11.76 3.22
N PRO A 272 13.00 11.24 3.02
CA PRO A 272 14.04 11.30 4.04
C PRO A 272 14.31 12.73 4.54
N ALA A 273 14.43 13.71 3.64
CA ALA A 273 14.60 15.11 4.02
C ALA A 273 13.38 15.65 4.79
N VAL A 274 12.16 15.27 4.37
CA VAL A 274 10.93 15.65 5.07
C VAL A 274 10.90 15.12 6.51
N PHE A 275 11.33 13.88 6.74
CA PHE A 275 11.40 13.31 8.09
C PHE A 275 12.50 13.95 8.93
N ALA A 276 13.65 14.25 8.33
CA ALA A 276 14.76 14.94 9.01
C ALA A 276 14.37 16.35 9.52
N ASP A 277 13.48 17.06 8.81
CA ASP A 277 12.94 18.38 9.19
C ASP A 277 11.82 18.31 10.24
N SER A 278 11.35 17.11 10.60
CA SER A 278 10.22 16.90 11.52
C SER A 278 10.63 16.43 12.91
N HIS A 279 9.78 16.68 13.91
CA HIS A 279 9.99 16.18 15.27
C HIS A 279 9.09 14.99 15.58
N ILE A 280 7.82 15.02 15.14
CA ILE A 280 6.83 13.99 15.45
C ILE A 280 6.10 13.61 14.17
N VAL A 281 5.90 12.30 13.93
CA VAL A 281 5.04 11.82 12.85
C VAL A 281 3.69 11.40 13.42
N CYS A 282 2.62 12.06 12.98
CA CYS A 282 1.25 11.79 13.41
C CYS A 282 0.43 11.19 12.27
N LEU A 283 -0.11 9.99 12.47
CA LEU A 283 -0.98 9.31 11.52
C LEU A 283 -2.30 8.89 12.19
N PRO A 284 -3.31 9.78 12.24
CA PRO A 284 -4.61 9.48 12.82
C PRO A 284 -5.53 8.73 11.82
N THR A 285 -5.00 7.71 11.14
CA THR A 285 -5.70 6.98 10.08
C THR A 285 -6.74 6.01 10.62
N TYR A 286 -7.92 6.00 10.03
CA TYR A 286 -8.92 4.92 10.23
C TYR A 286 -9.10 4.09 8.95
N TYR A 287 -8.28 4.37 7.94
CA TYR A 287 -8.22 3.58 6.73
C TYR A 287 -7.57 2.22 7.03
N GLY A 288 -8.26 1.12 6.67
CA GLY A 288 -7.80 -0.25 6.84
C GLY A 288 -6.66 -0.62 5.88
N GLU A 289 -5.45 -0.14 6.21
CA GLU A 289 -4.20 -0.48 5.53
C GLU A 289 -3.50 -1.67 6.15
N GLY A 290 -2.61 -2.28 5.37
CA GLY A 290 -1.73 -3.37 5.79
C GLY A 290 -0.79 -2.93 6.90
N VAL A 291 0.36 -2.35 6.58
CA VAL A 291 1.16 -1.56 7.53
C VAL A 291 1.50 -0.24 6.83
N PRO A 292 1.19 0.93 7.41
CA PRO A 292 1.46 2.20 6.77
C PRO A 292 2.96 2.40 6.53
N LYS A 293 3.38 2.51 5.27
CA LYS A 293 4.80 2.69 4.91
C LYS A 293 5.40 3.93 5.58
N VAL A 294 4.63 5.01 5.67
CA VAL A 294 5.05 6.26 6.36
C VAL A 294 5.51 6.04 7.80
N LEU A 295 4.90 5.11 8.54
CA LEU A 295 5.29 4.83 9.92
C LEU A 295 6.59 4.01 9.98
N ILE A 296 6.82 3.14 8.99
CA ILE A 296 8.08 2.41 8.84
C ILE A 296 9.21 3.40 8.51
N GLU A 297 8.95 4.33 7.59
CA GLU A 297 9.89 5.40 7.21
C GLU A 297 10.21 6.30 8.41
N ALA A 298 9.19 6.75 9.15
CA ALA A 298 9.36 7.56 10.35
C ALA A 298 10.20 6.85 11.42
N ALA A 299 9.90 5.58 11.70
CA ALA A 299 10.66 4.77 12.66
C ALA A 299 12.12 4.59 12.20
N ALA A 300 12.35 4.35 10.91
CA ALA A 300 13.70 4.23 10.36
C ALA A 300 14.50 5.55 10.45
N CYS A 301 13.83 6.70 10.34
CA CYS A 301 14.42 8.02 10.55
C CYS A 301 14.51 8.45 12.03
N GLY A 302 14.19 7.55 12.97
CA GLY A 302 14.26 7.82 14.41
C GLY A 302 13.23 8.82 14.92
N ARG A 303 12.08 8.97 14.23
CA ARG A 303 11.04 9.94 14.62
C ARG A 303 10.01 9.29 15.55
N PRO A 304 9.66 9.94 16.68
CA PRO A 304 8.54 9.49 17.51
C PRO A 304 7.23 9.53 16.72
N ILE A 305 6.38 8.54 16.98
CA ILE A 305 5.13 8.33 16.25
C ILE A 305 3.94 8.56 17.17
N VAL A 306 2.91 9.22 16.67
CA VAL A 306 1.56 9.22 17.25
C VAL A 306 0.62 8.63 16.22
N ALA A 307 -0.02 7.50 16.52
CA ALA A 307 -0.90 6.86 15.56
C ALA A 307 -2.21 6.43 16.21
N THR A 308 -3.26 6.33 15.40
CA THR A 308 -4.49 5.66 15.82
C THR A 308 -4.24 4.16 16.02
N ASP A 309 -4.88 3.61 17.06
CA ASP A 309 -4.81 2.19 17.38
C ASP A 309 -5.59 1.33 16.39
N THR A 310 -4.97 1.11 15.22
CA THR A 310 -5.49 0.29 14.13
C THR A 310 -4.53 -0.86 13.83
N GLY A 311 -5.04 -1.98 13.30
CA GLY A 311 -4.24 -3.19 13.05
C GLY A 311 -2.90 -2.94 12.37
N GLY A 312 -2.88 -2.15 11.29
CA GLY A 312 -1.64 -1.82 10.60
C GLY A 312 -0.68 -0.91 11.35
N CYS A 313 -1.19 -0.01 12.20
CA CYS A 313 -0.34 0.86 13.01
C CYS A 313 0.28 0.09 14.19
N ARG A 314 -0.45 -0.87 14.78
CA ARG A 314 0.04 -1.73 15.88
C ARG A 314 1.27 -2.58 15.52
N GLU A 315 1.47 -2.88 14.24
CA GLU A 315 2.63 -3.66 13.79
C GLU A 315 3.95 -2.88 13.84
N ILE A 316 3.89 -1.56 13.99
CA ILE A 316 5.07 -0.68 14.02
C ILE A 316 5.14 0.20 15.28
N VAL A 317 3.99 0.66 15.80
CA VAL A 317 3.93 1.49 17.00
C VAL A 317 3.84 0.61 18.24
N ARG A 318 4.86 0.72 19.09
CA ARG A 318 4.95 0.12 20.42
C ARG A 318 4.72 1.22 21.44
N HIS A 319 3.54 1.19 22.04
CA HIS A 319 3.08 2.22 22.97
C HIS A 319 4.08 2.43 24.11
N GLY A 320 4.53 3.67 24.28
CA GLY A 320 5.50 4.06 25.31
C GLY A 320 6.97 3.72 25.00
N GLU A 321 7.26 3.07 23.87
CA GLU A 321 8.63 2.75 23.43
C GLU A 321 9.05 3.62 22.24
N ASN A 322 8.35 3.54 21.11
CA ASN A 322 8.65 4.33 19.91
C ASN A 322 7.49 5.23 19.45
N GLY A 323 6.37 5.19 20.15
CA GLY A 323 5.23 6.04 19.85
C GLY A 323 4.07 5.90 20.84
N LEU A 324 2.98 6.60 20.54
CA LEU A 324 1.72 6.61 21.28
C LEU A 324 0.58 6.03 20.45
#